data_AF-A0A440IB85-F1
#
_entry.id   AF-A0A440IB85-F1
#
_cell.length_a   1.000
_cell.length_b   1.000
_cell.length_c   1.000
_cell.angle_alpha   90.00
_cell.angle_beta   90.00
_cell.angle_gamma   90.00
#
_symmetry.space_group_name_H-M   'P 1'
#
loop_
_entity.id
_entity.type
_entity.pdbx_description
1 polymer ?
#
loop_
_entity_poly.entity_id
_entity_poly.type
_entity_poly.pdbx_seq_one_letter_code
_entity_poly.pdbx_strand_id
1 'polypeptide(L)'
;MRINRLDLTRYGKFTDKHIDFGPVDPGRPDLHIIYGPNEAGKSTTLSAFLDLLFGIESRSRYDFLHPYSTMRIGAALDIGGVVRELVRIKKPQNSLLGPGDQPMGEHLILGELGGVERDVYCAMFSLDDDTLEKGGESILASKGDLGQLLFSASTGLAALSQTLVELRSQADGVFKLRARSSEIGDLKSRLSDLKERKEQIDTLASHYRQMVETRERSLAHYDEAMADRTRTQLRLDEIKSLLTALPRLTELRDIRDSLAELQDVPE
;
A
#
# COMPACT_ATOMS: atom_id res chain seq x y z
N MET A 1 16.69 33.35 -0.49
CA MET A 1 15.68 34.41 -0.68
C MET A 1 15.89 35.54 0.32
N ARG A 2 15.74 36.80 -0.10
CA ARG A 2 15.66 37.97 0.80
C ARG A 2 14.46 38.84 0.41
N ILE A 3 13.75 39.40 1.39
CA ILE A 3 12.75 40.44 1.14
C ILE A 3 13.41 41.81 1.19
N ASN A 4 13.31 42.56 0.09
CA ASN A 4 13.86 43.92 0.00
C ASN A 4 12.80 44.97 0.36
N ARG A 5 11.56 44.73 -0.07
CA ARG A 5 10.41 45.60 0.24
C ARG A 5 9.13 44.77 0.35
N LEU A 6 8.28 45.09 1.31
CA LEU A 6 6.91 44.56 1.43
C LEU A 6 5.89 45.68 1.18
N ASP A 7 5.04 45.50 0.20
CA ASP A 7 4.01 46.47 -0.20
C ASP A 7 2.63 46.00 0.26
N LEU A 8 2.09 46.66 1.27
CA LEU A 8 0.76 46.44 1.84
C LEU A 8 -0.26 47.34 1.10
N THR A 9 -0.46 47.05 -0.19
CA THR A 9 -1.29 47.87 -1.11
C THR A 9 -2.74 47.92 -0.64
N ARG A 10 -3.39 46.76 -0.46
CA ARG A 10 -4.77 46.64 0.05
C ARG A 10 -4.89 45.35 0.84
N TYR A 11 -4.58 45.41 2.13
CA TYR A 11 -4.57 44.22 2.99
C TYR A 11 -4.83 44.57 4.45
N GLY A 12 -5.87 43.97 5.05
CA GLY A 12 -6.27 44.26 6.41
C GLY A 12 -6.53 45.75 6.60
N LYS A 13 -5.83 46.35 7.56
CA LYS A 13 -5.95 47.78 7.89
C LYS A 13 -5.09 48.70 7.03
N PHE A 14 -4.24 48.14 6.17
CA PHE A 14 -3.27 48.91 5.40
C PHE A 14 -3.84 49.28 4.02
N THR A 15 -3.56 50.52 3.61
CA THR A 15 -3.83 51.05 2.27
C THR A 15 -2.58 51.77 1.81
N ASP A 16 -2.00 51.28 0.72
CA ASP A 16 -0.80 51.82 0.05
C ASP A 16 0.36 52.12 1.02
N LYS A 17 0.63 51.18 1.94
CA LYS A 17 1.80 51.24 2.82
C LYS A 17 2.90 50.32 2.32
N HIS A 18 4.15 50.69 2.55
CA HIS A 18 5.30 49.85 2.23
C HIS A 18 6.29 49.83 3.39
N ILE A 19 7.00 48.72 3.53
CA ILE A 19 8.10 48.54 4.45
C ILE A 19 9.32 48.22 3.61
N ASP A 20 10.27 49.14 3.58
CA ASP A 20 11.53 48.99 2.88
C ASP A 20 12.61 48.50 3.84
N PHE A 21 13.26 47.39 3.50
CA PHE A 21 14.34 46.78 4.27
C PHE A 21 15.72 47.23 3.77
N GLY A 22 15.79 48.09 2.75
CA GLY A 22 17.04 48.62 2.22
C GLY A 22 17.96 47.57 1.58
N PRO A 23 19.13 47.97 1.08
CA PRO A 23 20.14 47.05 0.56
C PRO A 23 20.88 46.32 1.68
N VAL A 24 21.49 45.17 1.33
CA VAL A 24 22.40 44.46 2.23
C VAL A 24 23.71 45.25 2.35
N ASP A 25 24.10 45.58 3.58
CA ASP A 25 25.41 46.17 3.86
C ASP A 25 26.47 45.06 4.07
N PRO A 26 27.49 44.95 3.20
CA PRO A 26 28.53 43.93 3.35
C PRO A 26 29.22 44.03 4.71
N GLY A 27 29.31 42.91 5.43
CA GLY A 27 29.95 42.84 6.74
C GLY A 27 29.05 43.22 7.92
N ARG A 28 27.75 43.47 7.69
CA ARG A 28 26.76 43.67 8.76
C ARG A 28 25.66 42.58 8.72
N PRO A 29 25.12 42.17 9.88
CA PRO A 29 23.94 41.33 9.92
C PRO A 29 22.72 42.02 9.30
N ASP A 30 21.96 41.29 8.49
CA ASP A 30 20.73 41.74 7.84
C ASP A 30 19.52 41.55 8.79
N LEU A 31 19.54 42.26 9.92
CA LEU A 31 18.52 42.19 10.96
C LEU A 31 17.63 43.44 10.94
N HIS A 32 16.33 43.24 10.77
CA HIS A 32 15.33 44.30 10.78
C HIS A 32 14.36 44.13 11.94
N ILE A 33 14.03 45.24 12.62
CA ILE A 33 13.07 45.27 13.72
C ILE A 33 11.90 46.16 13.32
N ILE A 34 10.72 45.58 13.17
CA ILE A 34 9.48 46.31 12.94
C ILE A 34 8.80 46.51 14.30
N TYR A 35 8.78 47.75 14.78
CA TYR A 35 8.19 48.09 16.08
C TYR A 35 7.10 49.16 15.95
N GLY A 36 6.22 49.22 16.94
CA GLY A 36 5.12 50.18 17.00
C GLY A 36 4.15 49.86 18.13
N PRO A 37 3.21 50.75 18.42
CA PRO A 37 2.20 50.53 19.46
C PRO A 37 1.33 49.30 19.20
N ASN A 38 0.55 48.90 20.20
CA ASN A 38 -0.47 47.87 20.01
C ASN A 38 -1.44 48.31 18.90
N GLU A 39 -1.97 47.33 18.17
CA GLU A 39 -2.86 47.56 17.02
C GLU A 39 -2.22 48.34 15.85
N ALA A 40 -0.92 48.65 15.89
CA ALA A 40 -0.18 49.25 14.78
C ALA A 40 -0.15 48.38 13.52
N GLY A 41 -0.55 47.11 13.62
CA GLY A 41 -0.66 46.18 12.49
C GLY A 41 0.52 45.24 12.34
N LYS A 42 1.37 45.09 13.36
CA LYS A 42 2.55 44.20 13.35
C LYS A 42 2.17 42.75 12.97
N SER A 43 1.17 42.17 13.64
CA SER A 43 0.67 40.83 13.32
C SER A 43 0.01 40.77 11.94
N THR A 44 -0.66 41.84 11.51
CA THR A 44 -1.21 41.95 10.14
C THR A 44 -0.10 41.94 9.08
N THR A 45 1.03 42.60 9.35
CA THR A 45 2.20 42.60 8.46
C THR A 45 2.80 41.21 8.33
N LEU A 46 2.94 40.47 9.44
CA LEU A 46 3.42 39.08 9.41
C LEU A 46 2.47 38.19 8.59
N SER A 47 1.17 38.29 8.80
CA SER A 47 0.19 37.53 8.00
C SER A 47 0.22 37.91 6.51
N ALA A 48 0.42 39.19 6.18
CA ALA A 48 0.58 39.61 4.79
C ALA A 48 1.84 39.01 4.14
N PHE A 49 2.94 38.92 4.89
CA PHE A 49 4.16 38.27 4.40
C PHE A 49 3.94 36.76 4.16
N LEU A 50 3.27 36.06 5.09
CA LEU A 50 2.94 34.64 4.89
C LEU A 50 1.98 34.44 3.70
N ASP A 51 0.98 35.30 3.55
CA ASP A 51 0.04 35.27 2.43
C ASP A 51 0.72 35.61 1.10
N LEU A 52 1.74 36.46 1.08
CA LEU A 52 2.56 36.71 -0.10
C LEU A 52 3.26 35.42 -0.55
N LEU A 53 3.87 34.69 0.39
CA LEU A 53 4.63 33.47 0.10
C LEU A 53 3.73 32.30 -0.34
N PHE A 54 2.64 32.05 0.38
CA PHE A 54 1.82 30.84 0.23
C PHE A 54 0.45 31.07 -0.42
N GLY A 55 0.13 32.33 -0.71
CA GLY A 55 -1.19 32.73 -1.19
C GLY A 55 -2.12 33.19 -0.06
N ILE A 56 -3.03 34.10 -0.40
CA ILE A 56 -4.04 34.60 0.53
C ILE A 56 -5.10 33.52 0.75
N GLU A 57 -5.23 33.07 2.01
CA GLU A 57 -6.15 32.01 2.46
C GLU A 57 -7.56 32.16 1.89
N SER A 58 -8.24 31.04 1.62
CA SER A 58 -9.61 31.02 1.08
C SER A 58 -10.58 31.89 1.89
N ARG A 59 -10.46 31.82 3.23
CA ARG A 59 -11.20 32.63 4.21
C ARG A 59 -10.21 33.49 5.00
N SER A 60 -9.73 34.57 4.39
CA SER A 60 -8.86 35.52 5.08
C SER A 60 -9.69 36.38 6.05
N ARG A 61 -9.16 36.60 7.26
CA ARG A 61 -9.72 37.51 8.28
C ARG A 61 -9.35 38.99 8.05
N TYR A 62 -8.63 39.29 6.98
CA TYR A 62 -8.04 40.61 6.70
C TYR A 62 -8.79 41.38 5.59
N ASP A 63 -10.07 41.09 5.36
CA ASP A 63 -10.93 41.75 4.37
C ASP A 63 -11.82 42.86 4.93
N PHE A 64 -11.67 43.18 6.22
CA PHE A 64 -12.54 44.14 6.92
C PHE A 64 -12.55 45.56 6.34
N LEU A 65 -11.47 46.00 5.70
CA LEU A 65 -11.41 47.30 5.00
C LEU A 65 -11.43 47.13 3.47
N HIS A 66 -10.87 46.04 2.97
CA HIS A 66 -10.68 45.78 1.54
C HIS A 66 -11.36 44.46 1.16
N PRO A 67 -12.43 44.47 0.34
CA PRO A 67 -13.08 43.25 -0.10
C PRO A 67 -12.10 42.31 -0.81
N TYR A 68 -12.32 41.00 -0.70
CA TYR A 68 -11.47 39.95 -1.30
C TYR A 68 -11.04 40.24 -2.74
N SER A 69 -11.94 40.70 -3.62
CA SER A 69 -11.64 41.00 -5.02
C SER A 69 -10.59 42.10 -5.22
N THR A 70 -10.35 42.93 -4.21
CA THR A 70 -9.42 44.07 -4.26
C THR A 70 -8.15 43.84 -3.44
N MET A 71 -8.09 42.77 -2.65
CA MET A 71 -6.94 42.48 -1.80
C MET A 71 -5.68 42.26 -2.63
N ARG A 72 -4.60 42.95 -2.26
CA ARG A 72 -3.34 42.97 -3.00
C ARG A 72 -2.17 43.21 -2.06
N ILE A 73 -1.16 42.37 -2.17
CA ILE A 73 0.11 42.44 -1.43
C ILE A 73 1.22 42.42 -2.48
N GLY A 74 2.10 43.42 -2.49
CA GLY A 74 3.29 43.43 -3.34
C GLY A 74 4.55 43.14 -2.53
N ALA A 75 5.62 42.81 -3.22
CA ALA A 75 6.96 42.79 -2.64
C ALA A 75 8.04 42.84 -3.73
N ALA A 76 9.20 43.36 -3.35
CA ALA A 76 10.44 43.15 -4.06
C ALA A 76 11.22 42.04 -3.34
N LEU A 77 11.33 40.86 -3.97
CA LEU A 77 12.08 39.71 -3.43
C LEU A 77 13.36 39.49 -4.24
N ASP A 78 14.48 39.30 -3.55
CA ASP A 78 15.70 38.75 -4.15
C ASP A 78 15.65 37.22 -4.10
N ILE A 79 15.57 36.62 -5.27
CA ILE A 79 15.51 35.16 -5.46
C ILE A 79 16.63 34.77 -6.42
N GLY A 80 17.61 34.02 -5.92
CA GLY A 80 18.78 33.62 -6.70
C GLY A 80 19.65 34.79 -7.19
N GLY A 81 19.70 35.90 -6.46
CA GLY A 81 20.47 37.10 -6.84
C GLY A 81 19.76 38.01 -7.85
N VAL A 82 18.50 37.72 -8.17
CA VAL A 82 17.68 38.53 -9.07
C VAL A 82 16.52 39.12 -8.28
N VAL A 83 16.45 40.45 -8.26
CA VAL A 83 15.34 41.18 -7.67
C VAL A 83 14.11 41.06 -8.58
N ARG A 84 13.00 40.62 -8.00
CA ARG A 84 11.72 40.44 -8.68
C ARG A 84 10.63 41.22 -7.97
N GLU A 85 9.94 42.06 -8.74
CA GLU A 85 8.71 42.72 -8.32
C GLU A 85 7.55 41.74 -8.49
N LEU A 86 6.93 41.39 -7.37
CA LEU A 86 5.88 40.38 -7.29
C LEU A 86 4.65 40.96 -6.61
N VAL A 87 3.49 40.47 -7.02
CA VAL A 87 2.21 40.83 -6.43
C VAL A 87 1.37 39.59 -6.21
N ARG A 88 0.85 39.44 -5.00
CA ARG A 88 -0.17 38.48 -4.65
C ARG A 88 -1.54 39.13 -4.62
N ILE A 89 -2.50 38.51 -5.29
CA ILE A 89 -3.93 38.86 -5.21
C ILE A 89 -4.74 37.69 -4.67
N LYS A 90 -5.94 37.97 -4.15
CA LYS A 90 -6.84 36.93 -3.65
C LYS A 90 -7.51 36.20 -4.84
N LYS A 91 -6.93 35.08 -5.24
CA LYS A 91 -7.50 34.13 -6.22
C LYS A 91 -7.16 32.68 -5.84
N PRO A 92 -7.99 31.69 -6.18
CA PRO A 92 -7.72 30.28 -5.89
C PRO A 92 -6.55 29.72 -6.71
N GLN A 93 -6.26 30.26 -7.88
CA GLN A 93 -5.18 29.83 -8.79
C GLN A 93 -4.59 31.05 -9.50
N ASN A 94 -3.35 30.93 -10.00
CA ASN A 94 -2.64 31.99 -10.73
C ASN A 94 -2.68 33.34 -9.97
N SER A 95 -2.42 33.26 -8.67
CA SER A 95 -2.59 34.36 -7.73
C SER A 95 -1.34 35.23 -7.57
N LEU A 96 -0.18 34.70 -7.96
CA LEU A 96 1.09 35.42 -8.08
C LEU A 96 1.14 36.11 -9.44
N LEU A 97 1.43 37.41 -9.43
CA LEU A 97 1.58 38.24 -10.61
C LEU A 97 2.98 38.86 -10.61
N GLY A 98 3.53 39.00 -11.80
CA GLY A 98 4.77 39.73 -12.05
C GLY A 98 4.51 41.12 -12.64
N PRO A 99 5.54 41.73 -13.25
CA PRO A 99 5.42 43.01 -13.93
C PRO A 99 4.29 43.01 -14.98
N GLY A 100 3.47 44.07 -14.99
CA GLY A 100 2.35 44.19 -15.92
C GLY A 100 1.16 43.27 -15.62
N ASP A 101 1.00 42.83 -14.36
CA ASP A 101 -0.09 41.95 -13.89
C ASP A 101 -0.16 40.60 -14.62
N GLN A 102 0.99 40.12 -15.14
CA GLN A 102 1.10 38.82 -15.79
C GLN A 102 1.18 37.69 -14.74
N PRO A 103 0.35 36.63 -14.84
CA PRO A 103 0.44 35.49 -13.95
C PRO A 103 1.82 34.84 -13.97
N MET A 104 2.34 34.54 -12.78
CA MET A 104 3.57 33.79 -12.58
C MET A 104 3.28 32.47 -11.87
N GLY A 105 4.14 31.48 -12.09
CA GLY A 105 4.02 30.19 -11.43
C GLY A 105 4.44 30.26 -9.96
N GLU A 106 3.68 29.60 -9.09
CA GLU A 106 3.96 29.51 -7.63
C GLU A 106 5.33 28.87 -7.33
N HIS A 107 5.83 28.03 -8.24
CA HIS A 107 7.14 27.37 -8.15
C HIS A 107 8.31 28.35 -8.01
N LEU A 108 8.13 29.62 -8.40
CA LEU A 108 9.17 30.64 -8.27
C LEU A 108 9.50 30.94 -6.80
N ILE A 109 8.49 31.01 -5.93
CA ILE A 109 8.68 31.21 -4.50
C ILE A 109 8.89 29.85 -3.82
N LEU A 110 8.06 28.85 -4.14
CA LEU A 110 8.12 27.54 -3.49
C LEU A 110 9.42 26.79 -3.76
N GLY A 111 10.02 26.93 -4.95
CA GLY A 111 11.29 26.31 -5.29
C GLY A 111 12.44 26.84 -4.43
N GLU A 112 12.44 28.14 -4.14
CA GLU A 112 13.42 28.79 -3.27
C GLU A 112 13.20 28.41 -1.79
N LEU A 113 11.95 28.16 -1.40
CA LEU A 113 11.59 27.64 -0.08
C LEU A 113 11.79 26.12 0.06
N GLY A 114 12.32 25.42 -0.96
CA GLY A 114 12.53 23.98 -0.93
C GLY A 114 11.26 23.15 -0.82
N GLY A 115 10.10 23.69 -1.25
CA GLY A 115 8.81 23.01 -1.18
C GLY A 115 8.20 22.94 0.23
N VAL A 116 8.72 23.72 1.19
CA VAL A 116 8.15 23.81 2.54
C VAL A 116 6.73 24.37 2.48
N GLU A 117 5.80 23.71 3.16
CA GLU A 117 4.40 24.15 3.27
C GLU A 117 4.24 25.26 4.31
N ARG A 118 3.15 26.03 4.21
CA ARG A 118 2.86 27.17 5.10
C ARG A 118 2.94 26.81 6.58
N ASP A 119 2.30 25.72 7.00
CA ASP A 119 2.25 25.33 8.42
C ASP A 119 3.64 24.97 8.96
N VAL A 120 4.45 24.28 8.15
CA VAL A 120 5.83 23.93 8.49
C VAL A 120 6.69 25.20 8.54
N TYR A 121 6.52 26.12 7.58
CA TYR A 121 7.24 27.39 7.58
C TYR A 121 6.90 28.21 8.83
N CYS A 122 5.62 28.31 9.19
CA CYS A 122 5.19 29.00 10.40
C CYS A 122 5.82 28.36 11.65
N ALA A 123 5.77 27.03 11.78
CA ALA A 123 6.32 26.35 12.94
C ALA A 123 7.85 26.51 13.10
N MET A 124 8.60 26.63 12.00
CA MET A 124 10.07 26.70 12.01
C MET A 124 10.63 28.13 12.02
N PHE A 125 9.97 29.05 11.31
CA PHE A 125 10.50 30.39 10.99
C PHE A 125 9.61 31.53 11.47
N SER A 126 8.42 31.25 12.00
CA SER A 126 7.52 32.25 12.58
C SER A 126 7.34 31.98 14.07
N LEU A 127 7.77 32.92 14.90
CA LEU A 127 7.51 32.89 16.33
C LEU A 127 6.49 34.00 16.63
N ASP A 128 5.27 33.58 16.95
CA ASP A 128 4.24 34.42 17.54
C ASP A 128 3.71 33.77 18.83
N ASP A 129 2.92 34.52 19.60
CA ASP A 129 2.43 34.07 20.91
C ASP A 129 1.57 32.79 20.78
N ASP A 130 0.66 32.77 19.80
CA ASP A 130 -0.22 31.64 19.51
C ASP A 130 0.55 30.37 19.06
N THR A 131 1.60 30.53 18.25
CA THR A 131 2.44 29.43 17.76
C THR A 131 3.38 28.91 18.85
N LEU A 132 3.83 29.76 19.76
CA LEU A 132 4.59 29.35 20.94
C LEU A 132 3.73 28.53 21.91
N GLU A 133 2.49 28.96 22.17
CA GLU A 133 1.55 28.23 23.01
C GLU A 133 1.17 26.88 22.37
N LYS A 134 0.73 26.88 21.11
CA LYS A 134 0.41 25.64 20.37
C LYS A 134 1.62 24.74 20.18
N GLY A 135 2.80 25.30 19.99
CA GLY A 135 4.06 24.56 19.93
C GLY A 135 4.37 23.89 21.26
N GLY A 136 4.18 24.61 22.38
CA GLY A 136 4.29 24.06 23.73
C GLY A 136 3.28 22.94 24.00
N GLU A 137 2.02 23.14 23.64
CA GLU A 137 0.97 22.11 23.71
C GLU A 137 1.29 20.89 22.84
N SER A 138 1.80 21.10 21.61
CA SER A 138 2.21 20.03 20.71
C SER A 138 3.39 19.23 21.27
N ILE A 139 4.36 19.89 21.90
CA ILE A 139 5.49 19.24 22.59
C ILE A 139 5.00 18.42 23.78
N LEU A 140 4.01 18.93 24.54
CA LEU A 140 3.41 18.21 25.66
C LEU A 140 2.51 17.05 25.20
N ALA A 141 1.81 17.21 24.09
CA ALA A 141 0.84 16.26 23.55
C ALA A 141 1.48 15.16 22.68
N SER A 142 2.63 15.43 22.04
CA SER A 142 3.29 14.51 21.12
C SER A 142 4.72 14.19 21.55
N LYS A 143 4.94 12.93 21.92
CA LYS A 143 6.26 12.31 22.10
C LYS A 143 7.05 12.24 20.78
N GLY A 144 7.58 13.36 20.30
CA GLY A 144 8.80 13.34 19.48
C GLY A 144 8.78 14.06 18.14
N ASP A 145 7.67 14.13 17.40
CA ASP A 145 7.75 14.45 15.96
C ASP A 145 8.11 15.92 15.65
N LEU A 146 7.52 16.88 16.38
CA LEU A 146 7.84 18.31 16.22
C LEU A 146 9.22 18.68 16.79
N GLY A 147 9.59 18.08 17.93
CA GLY A 147 10.90 18.27 18.54
C GLY A 147 12.03 17.74 17.66
N GLN A 148 11.79 16.62 16.95
CA GLN A 148 12.73 16.06 15.99
C GLN A 148 12.89 16.96 14.76
N LEU A 149 11.81 17.56 14.25
CA LEU A 149 11.86 18.51 13.14
C LEU A 149 12.58 19.83 13.50
N LEU A 150 12.33 20.38 14.69
CA LEU A 150 13.03 21.57 15.20
C LEU A 150 14.53 21.33 15.44
N PHE A 151 14.91 20.15 15.95
CA PHE A 151 16.31 19.75 16.07
C PHE A 151 16.96 19.43 14.72
N SER A 152 16.19 18.96 13.74
CA SER A 152 16.68 18.62 12.39
C SER A 152 16.94 19.84 11.52
N ALA A 153 16.10 20.87 11.63
CA ALA A 153 16.25 22.13 10.91
C ALA A 153 17.49 22.92 11.35
N SER A 154 17.91 22.78 12.61
CA SER A 154 19.08 23.49 13.16
C SER A 154 20.43 22.79 12.90
N THR A 155 20.44 21.53 12.43
CA THR A 155 21.68 20.71 12.40
C THR A 155 22.06 20.12 11.03
N GLY A 156 21.43 20.53 9.93
CA GLY A 156 21.81 20.07 8.58
C GLY A 156 21.28 18.67 8.22
N LEU A 157 20.14 18.28 8.80
CA LEU A 157 19.52 16.97 8.62
C LEU A 157 18.63 16.84 7.36
N ALA A 158 18.87 17.65 6.33
CA ALA A 158 18.29 17.44 5.00
C ALA A 158 18.55 16.02 4.48
N ALA A 159 19.73 15.46 4.81
CA ALA A 159 20.09 14.09 4.49
C ALA A 159 19.17 13.05 5.15
N LEU A 160 18.76 13.25 6.41
CA LEU A 160 17.83 12.33 7.09
C LEU A 160 16.40 12.43 6.55
N SER A 161 15.95 13.63 6.18
CA SER A 161 14.66 13.81 5.51
C SER A 161 14.63 13.08 4.17
N GLN A 162 15.70 13.19 3.38
CA GLN A 162 15.89 12.43 2.13
C GLN A 162 15.85 10.91 2.38
N THR A 163 16.56 10.44 3.41
CA THR A 163 16.59 9.00 3.78
C THR A 163 15.20 8.51 4.22
N LEU A 164 14.42 9.34 4.93
CA LEU A 164 13.05 9.00 5.33
C LEU A 164 12.11 8.91 4.12
N VAL A 165 12.25 9.81 3.14
CA VAL A 165 11.48 9.75 1.88
C VAL A 165 11.83 8.48 1.11
N GLU A 166 13.11 8.13 1.01
CA GLU A 166 13.57 6.89 0.37
C GLU A 166 13.05 5.64 1.08
N LEU A 167 13.14 5.58 2.42
CA LEU A 167 12.57 4.48 3.23
C LEU A 167 11.06 4.36 3.05
N ARG A 168 10.35 5.49 2.96
CA ARG A 168 8.90 5.49 2.73
C ARG A 168 8.55 5.02 1.32
N SER A 169 9.33 5.40 0.31
CA SER A 169 9.20 4.87 -1.05
C SER A 169 9.43 3.36 -1.10
N GLN A 170 10.44 2.85 -0.39
CA GLN A 170 10.71 1.42 -0.31
C GLN A 170 9.55 0.68 0.39
N ALA A 171 9.06 1.22 1.51
CA ALA A 171 7.92 0.66 2.23
C ALA A 171 6.64 0.64 1.37
N ASP A 172 6.35 1.73 0.64
CA ASP A 172 5.22 1.81 -0.30
C ASP A 172 5.33 0.79 -1.44
N GLY A 173 6.56 0.47 -1.89
CA GLY A 173 6.82 -0.58 -2.88
C GLY A 173 6.53 -1.99 -2.37
N VAL A 174 6.85 -2.25 -1.10
CA VAL A 174 6.53 -3.52 -0.43
C VAL A 174 5.03 -3.66 -0.22
N PHE A 175 4.37 -2.62 0.31
CA PHE A 175 2.94 -2.65 0.62
C PHE A 175 2.32 -1.25 0.71
N LYS A 176 1.24 -1.03 -0.06
CA LYS A 176 0.43 0.20 0.02
C LYS A 176 -1.05 -0.13 0.03
N LEU A 177 -1.76 0.38 1.03
CA LEU A 177 -3.21 0.18 1.19
C LEU A 177 -3.93 0.80 -0.02
N ARG A 178 -4.50 -0.04 -0.90
CA ARG A 178 -5.19 0.30 -2.17
C ARG A 178 -4.32 0.51 -3.42
N ALA A 179 -3.04 0.13 -3.42
CA ALA A 179 -2.26 0.11 -4.67
C ALA A 179 -2.70 -1.05 -5.59
N ARG A 180 -2.73 -0.80 -6.91
CA ARG A 180 -3.05 -1.81 -7.94
C ARG A 180 -1.99 -2.91 -8.07
N SER A 181 -0.76 -2.63 -7.67
CA SER A 181 0.37 -3.57 -7.66
C SER A 181 1.29 -3.25 -6.48
N SER A 182 1.65 -4.26 -5.69
CA SER A 182 2.67 -4.19 -4.62
C SER A 182 3.32 -5.56 -4.52
N GLU A 183 4.57 -5.63 -4.05
CA GLU A 183 5.30 -6.90 -3.98
C GLU A 183 4.54 -7.97 -3.18
N ILE A 184 3.93 -7.60 -2.06
CA ILE A 184 3.06 -8.50 -1.27
C ILE A 184 1.80 -8.91 -2.04
N GLY A 185 1.21 -8.00 -2.81
CA GLY A 185 0.06 -8.30 -3.66
C GLY A 185 0.39 -9.35 -4.73
N ASP A 186 1.53 -9.19 -5.38
CA ASP A 186 2.02 -10.11 -6.42
C ASP A 186 2.36 -11.49 -5.82
N LEU A 187 3.04 -11.51 -4.67
CA LEU A 187 3.35 -12.74 -3.93
C LEU A 187 2.08 -13.46 -3.48
N LYS A 188 1.05 -12.73 -3.04
CA LYS A 188 -0.23 -13.33 -2.64
C LYS A 188 -0.98 -13.93 -3.83
N SER A 189 -0.97 -13.26 -4.98
CA SER A 189 -1.52 -13.81 -6.23
C SER A 189 -0.79 -15.09 -6.63
N ARG A 190 0.55 -15.05 -6.63
CA ARG A 190 1.38 -16.23 -6.97
C ARG A 190 1.18 -17.39 -5.99
N LEU A 191 0.97 -17.11 -4.70
CA LEU A 191 0.64 -18.13 -3.70
C LEU A 191 -0.73 -18.76 -3.97
N SER A 192 -1.72 -17.95 -4.38
CA SER A 192 -3.05 -18.45 -4.76
C SER A 192 -2.95 -19.42 -5.94
N ASP A 193 -2.25 -19.03 -7.01
CA ASP A 193 -2.02 -19.88 -8.18
C ASP A 193 -1.32 -21.20 -7.81
N LEU A 194 -0.30 -21.13 -6.94
CA LEU A 194 0.42 -22.33 -6.50
C LEU A 194 -0.44 -23.25 -5.63
N LYS A 195 -1.32 -22.69 -4.78
CA LYS A 195 -2.27 -23.49 -3.99
C LYS A 195 -3.29 -24.18 -4.89
N GLU A 196 -3.81 -23.49 -5.90
CA GLU A 196 -4.76 -24.05 -6.84
C GLU A 196 -4.13 -25.18 -7.67
N ARG A 197 -2.90 -24.98 -8.17
CA ARG A 197 -2.14 -26.04 -8.84
C ARG A 197 -1.85 -27.23 -7.93
N LYS A 198 -1.54 -26.99 -6.66
CA LYS A 198 -1.35 -28.07 -5.68
C LYS A 198 -2.63 -28.88 -5.49
N GLU A 199 -3.77 -28.24 -5.33
CA GLU A 199 -5.07 -28.90 -5.14
C GLU A 199 -5.45 -29.77 -6.35
N GLN A 200 -5.16 -29.30 -7.57
CA GLN A 200 -5.36 -30.08 -8.80
C GLN A 200 -4.48 -31.34 -8.87
N ILE A 201 -3.29 -31.31 -8.27
CA ILE A 201 -2.40 -32.47 -8.18
C ILE A 201 -2.86 -33.42 -7.07
N ASP A 202 -3.28 -32.88 -5.91
CA ASP A 202 -3.73 -33.68 -4.75
C ASP A 202 -5.03 -34.46 -5.06
N THR A 203 -5.93 -33.84 -5.85
CA THR A 203 -7.14 -34.50 -6.37
C THR A 203 -6.84 -35.66 -7.33
N LEU A 204 -5.73 -35.62 -8.09
CA LEU A 204 -5.29 -36.76 -8.90
C LEU A 204 -4.74 -37.91 -8.04
N ALA A 205 -4.08 -37.61 -6.92
CA ALA A 205 -3.54 -38.63 -6.02
C ALA A 205 -4.64 -39.40 -5.26
N SER A 206 -5.70 -38.72 -4.83
CA SER A 206 -6.86 -39.38 -4.20
C SER A 206 -7.64 -40.23 -5.22
N HIS A 207 -7.84 -39.72 -6.44
CA HIS A 207 -8.45 -40.49 -7.53
C HIS A 207 -7.60 -41.72 -7.90
N TYR A 208 -6.28 -41.58 -7.99
CA TYR A 208 -5.35 -42.70 -8.22
C TYR A 208 -5.47 -43.76 -7.12
N ARG A 209 -5.52 -43.36 -5.84
CA ARG A 209 -5.71 -44.27 -4.71
C ARG A 209 -7.02 -45.05 -4.82
N GLN A 210 -8.11 -44.37 -5.19
CA GLN A 210 -9.41 -45.01 -5.41
C GLN A 210 -9.39 -46.00 -6.59
N MET A 211 -8.69 -45.67 -7.68
CA MET A 211 -8.52 -46.59 -8.81
C MET A 211 -7.71 -47.84 -8.43
N VAL A 212 -6.65 -47.68 -7.62
CA VAL A 212 -5.86 -48.81 -7.11
C VAL A 212 -6.69 -49.71 -6.22
N GLU A 213 -7.44 -49.16 -5.26
CA GLU A 213 -8.31 -49.93 -4.37
C GLU A 213 -9.41 -50.66 -5.15
N THR A 214 -9.99 -50.01 -6.16
CA THR A 214 -10.98 -50.62 -7.05
C THR A 214 -10.36 -51.78 -7.83
N ARG A 215 -9.16 -51.60 -8.39
CA ARG A 215 -8.42 -52.65 -9.10
C ARG A 215 -8.13 -53.84 -8.19
N GLU A 216 -7.66 -53.61 -6.97
CA GLU A 216 -7.36 -54.67 -6.00
C GLU A 216 -8.61 -55.44 -5.60
N ARG A 217 -9.73 -54.74 -5.32
CA ARG A 217 -11.02 -55.38 -5.01
C ARG A 217 -11.53 -56.21 -6.19
N SER A 218 -11.44 -55.69 -7.42
CA SER A 218 -11.83 -56.42 -8.62
C SER A 218 -10.97 -57.65 -8.88
N LEU A 219 -9.65 -57.57 -8.63
CA LEU A 219 -8.74 -58.73 -8.72
C LEU A 219 -9.09 -59.80 -7.69
N ALA A 220 -9.33 -59.41 -6.43
CA ALA A 220 -9.72 -60.36 -5.39
C ALA A 220 -11.02 -61.10 -5.73
N HIS A 221 -12.05 -60.39 -6.22
CA HIS A 221 -13.29 -61.01 -6.67
C HIS A 221 -13.10 -61.93 -7.88
N TYR A 222 -12.20 -61.57 -8.80
CA TYR A 222 -11.87 -62.40 -9.94
C TYR A 222 -11.19 -63.71 -9.50
N ASP A 223 -10.21 -63.63 -8.60
CA ASP A 223 -9.48 -64.79 -8.10
C ASP A 223 -10.41 -65.74 -7.32
N GLU A 224 -11.31 -65.19 -6.50
CA GLU A 224 -12.33 -65.96 -5.78
C GLU A 224 -13.27 -66.69 -6.75
N ALA A 225 -13.80 -65.99 -7.77
CA ALA A 225 -14.66 -66.59 -8.78
C ALA A 225 -13.95 -67.68 -9.59
N MET A 226 -12.65 -67.50 -9.87
CA MET A 226 -11.84 -68.49 -10.56
C MET A 226 -11.57 -69.74 -9.70
N ALA A 227 -11.33 -69.56 -8.40
CA ALA A 227 -11.18 -70.66 -7.46
C ALA A 227 -12.49 -71.47 -7.35
N ASP A 228 -13.63 -70.78 -7.25
CA ASP A 228 -14.95 -71.41 -7.19
C ASP A 228 -15.30 -72.17 -8.47
N ARG A 229 -14.99 -71.58 -9.63
CA ARG A 229 -15.14 -72.26 -10.92
C ARG A 229 -14.30 -73.53 -10.98
N THR A 230 -13.04 -73.45 -10.55
CA THR A 230 -12.12 -74.59 -10.55
C THR A 230 -12.63 -75.71 -9.64
N ARG A 231 -13.07 -75.37 -8.42
CA ARG A 231 -13.67 -76.33 -7.48
C ARG A 231 -14.92 -77.00 -8.05
N THR A 232 -15.79 -76.21 -8.67
CA THR A 232 -17.02 -76.71 -9.29
C THR A 232 -16.71 -77.65 -10.46
N GLN A 233 -15.70 -77.29 -11.28
CA GLN A 233 -15.26 -78.11 -12.40
C GLN A 233 -14.69 -79.46 -11.94
N LEU A 234 -13.82 -79.45 -10.92
CA LEU A 234 -13.28 -80.69 -10.35
C LEU A 234 -14.39 -81.61 -9.82
N ARG A 235 -15.38 -81.04 -9.11
CA ARG A 235 -16.52 -81.81 -8.61
C ARG A 235 -17.38 -82.38 -9.73
N LEU A 236 -17.57 -81.62 -10.79
CA LEU A 236 -18.31 -82.07 -11.98
C LEU A 236 -17.57 -83.23 -12.67
N ASP A 237 -16.25 -83.14 -12.80
CA ASP A 237 -15.45 -84.20 -13.42
C ASP A 237 -15.40 -85.46 -12.56
N GLU A 238 -15.35 -85.33 -11.23
CA GLU A 238 -15.50 -86.44 -10.28
C GLU A 238 -16.85 -87.15 -10.44
N ILE A 239 -17.96 -86.39 -10.45
CA ILE A 239 -19.32 -86.93 -10.62
C ILE A 239 -19.43 -87.64 -11.98
N LYS A 240 -18.90 -87.05 -13.06
CA LYS A 240 -18.88 -87.69 -14.39
C LYS A 240 -18.10 -89.00 -14.37
N SER A 241 -16.95 -89.04 -13.70
CA SER A 241 -16.16 -90.27 -13.56
C SER A 241 -16.94 -91.35 -12.81
N LEU A 242 -17.63 -90.99 -11.72
CA LEU A 242 -18.48 -91.92 -10.97
C LEU A 242 -19.66 -92.43 -11.81
N LEU A 243 -20.33 -91.54 -12.55
CA LEU A 243 -21.41 -91.90 -13.47
C LEU A 243 -20.94 -92.83 -14.59
N THR A 244 -19.71 -92.65 -15.08
CA THR A 244 -19.11 -93.50 -16.13
C THR A 244 -18.73 -94.89 -15.59
N ALA A 245 -18.32 -94.98 -14.32
CA ALA A 245 -17.97 -96.23 -13.67
C ALA A 245 -19.20 -97.05 -13.20
N LEU A 246 -20.35 -96.39 -12.98
CA LEU A 246 -21.59 -97.00 -12.48
C LEU A 246 -22.02 -98.26 -13.29
N PRO A 247 -22.11 -98.22 -14.64
CA PRO A 247 -22.48 -99.39 -15.42
C PRO A 247 -21.52 -100.57 -15.24
N ARG A 248 -20.20 -100.31 -15.16
CA ARG A 248 -19.20 -101.36 -14.93
C ARG A 248 -19.28 -101.96 -13.52
N LEU A 249 -19.68 -101.15 -12.54
CA LEU A 249 -19.90 -101.62 -11.18
C LEU A 249 -21.16 -102.50 -11.09
N THR A 250 -22.21 -102.17 -11.84
CA THR A 250 -23.39 -103.04 -12.00
C THR A 250 -23.00 -104.35 -12.67
N GLU A 251 -22.30 -104.30 -13.81
CA GLU A 251 -21.82 -105.49 -14.53
C GLU A 251 -20.95 -106.39 -13.63
N LEU A 252 -20.05 -105.80 -12.84
CA LEU A 252 -19.21 -106.55 -11.90
C LEU A 252 -20.00 -107.16 -10.74
N ARG A 253 -21.10 -106.53 -10.29
CA ARG A 253 -22.01 -107.13 -9.31
C ARG A 253 -22.76 -108.30 -9.93
N ASP A 254 -23.33 -108.13 -11.11
CA ASP A 254 -24.05 -109.19 -11.82
C ASP A 254 -23.15 -110.41 -12.07
N ILE A 255 -21.89 -110.19 -12.47
CA ILE A 255 -20.90 -111.27 -12.63
C ILE A 255 -20.58 -111.95 -11.29
N ARG A 256 -20.42 -111.19 -10.19
CA ARG A 256 -20.16 -111.76 -8.86
C ARG A 256 -21.33 -112.57 -8.34
N ASP A 257 -22.55 -112.09 -8.53
CA ASP A 257 -23.76 -112.81 -8.13
C ASP A 257 -23.91 -114.10 -8.95
N SER A 258 -23.65 -114.05 -10.26
CA SER A 258 -23.60 -115.24 -11.13
C SER A 258 -22.52 -116.26 -10.69
N LEU A 259 -21.35 -115.78 -10.25
CA LEU A 259 -20.28 -116.62 -9.72
C LEU A 259 -20.63 -117.24 -8.37
N ALA A 260 -21.38 -116.52 -7.52
CA ALA A 260 -21.84 -117.03 -6.23
C ALA A 260 -22.88 -118.16 -6.43
N GLU A 261 -23.73 -118.07 -7.44
CA GLU A 261 -24.66 -119.15 -7.81
C GLU A 261 -23.96 -120.43 -8.31
N LEU A 262 -22.75 -120.29 -8.85
CA LEU A 262 -21.92 -121.41 -9.33
C LEU A 262 -21.07 -122.06 -8.23
N GLN A 263 -21.05 -121.54 -6.99
CA GLN A 263 -20.29 -122.14 -5.88
C GLN A 263 -20.88 -123.45 -5.34
N ASP A 264 -22.14 -123.76 -5.66
CA ASP A 264 -22.83 -124.99 -5.25
C ASP A 264 -22.80 -126.11 -6.32
N VAL A 265 -21.97 -125.99 -7.37
CA VAL A 265 -21.81 -127.04 -8.40
C VAL A 265 -20.53 -127.84 -8.13
N PRO A 266 -20.61 -129.18 -7.88
CA PRO A 266 -19.43 -130.02 -7.72
C PRO A 266 -18.72 -130.24 -9.08
N GLU A 267 -17.39 -130.42 -9.03
CA GLU A 267 -16.46 -130.53 -10.18
C GLU A 267 -16.98 -131.21 -11.46
#